data_AF-A0A930EVF3-F1
#
_entry.id   AF-A0A930EVF3-F1
#
_cell.length_a   1.000
_cell.length_b   1.000
_cell.length_c   1.000
_cell.angle_alpha   90.00
_cell.angle_beta   90.00
_cell.angle_gamma   90.00
#
_symmetry.space_group_name_H-M   'P 1'
#
loop_
_entity.id
_entity.type
_entity.pdbx_description
1 polymer ?
#
loop_
_entity_poly.entity_id
_entity_poly.type
_entity_poly.pdbx_seq_one_letter_code
_entity_poly.pdbx_strand_id
1 'polypeptide(L)' 'MESQVGYERLFDPQDIFFSTTDLKGVIQNTNRTFDTLSRYSRERLIGAPHNIIRHLDMPAGLFRLI' A
#
# COMPACT_ATOMS: atom_id res chain seq x y z
N MET A 1 -14.67 -18.93 -8.09
CA MET A 1 -15.55 -17.79 -8.39
C MET A 1 -15.14 -16.67 -7.47
N GLU A 2 -14.65 -15.57 -8.02
CA GLU A 2 -14.76 -14.21 -7.44
C GLU A 2 -14.16 -13.26 -8.49
N SER A 3 -14.97 -13.01 -9.51
CA SER A 3 -14.80 -11.87 -10.40
C SER A 3 -15.45 -10.67 -9.73
N GLN A 4 -14.68 -9.66 -9.35
CA GLN A 4 -15.28 -8.40 -8.90
C GLN A 4 -14.71 -7.22 -9.70
N VAL A 5 -15.59 -6.69 -10.55
CA VAL A 5 -15.49 -5.40 -11.21
C VAL A 5 -16.12 -4.40 -10.24
N GLY A 6 -15.30 -3.48 -9.69
CA GLY A 6 -15.68 -2.53 -8.63
C GLY A 6 -15.06 -2.91 -7.27
N TYR A 7 -13.96 -2.25 -6.89
CA TYR A 7 -12.97 -2.79 -5.93
C TYR A 7 -13.14 -2.32 -4.48
N GLU A 8 -14.37 -2.08 -4.02
CA GLU A 8 -14.57 -1.81 -2.59
C GLU A 8 -14.48 -3.13 -1.82
N ARG A 9 -13.55 -3.20 -0.88
CA ARG A 9 -13.46 -4.30 0.09
C ARG A 9 -13.88 -3.77 1.45
N LEU A 10 -14.72 -4.55 2.13
CA LEU A 10 -15.06 -4.31 3.52
C LEU A 10 -13.93 -4.84 4.40
N PHE A 11 -13.53 -4.04 5.38
CA PHE A 11 -12.48 -4.36 6.34
C PHE A 11 -13.04 -4.14 7.74
N ASP A 12 -12.58 -4.93 8.72
CA ASP A 12 -12.92 -4.68 10.12
C ASP A 12 -12.25 -3.36 10.58
N PRO A 13 -12.81 -2.60 11.53
CA PRO A 13 -12.12 -1.44 12.08
C PRO A 13 -10.71 -1.74 12.60
N GLN A 14 -10.42 -2.99 12.94
CA GLN A 14 -9.09 -3.44 13.38
C GLN A 14 -8.12 -3.72 12.23
N ASP A 15 -8.61 -3.81 10.99
CA ASP A 15 -7.80 -4.01 9.77
C ASP A 15 -7.16 -2.69 9.31
N ILE A 16 -6.31 -2.13 10.17
CA ILE A 16 -5.58 -0.90 9.86
C ILE A 16 -4.57 -1.20 8.74
N PHE A 17 -4.69 -0.52 7.61
CA PHE A 17 -3.68 -0.58 6.55
C PHE A 17 -2.53 0.36 6.89
N PHE A 18 -1.39 -0.19 7.35
CA PHE A 18 -0.31 0.60 7.96
C PHE A 18 1.09 0.23 7.47
N SER A 19 1.90 1.27 7.22
CA SER A 19 3.34 1.19 7.01
C SER A 19 4.05 2.41 7.58
N THR A 20 5.32 2.26 7.95
CA THR A 20 6.21 3.40 8.28
C THR A 20 7.23 3.60 7.19
N THR A 21 7.63 4.86 6.98
CA THR A 21 8.66 5.24 6.02
C THR A 21 9.73 6.10 6.68
N ASP A 22 10.92 6.14 6.06
CA ASP A 22 11.92 7.16 6.38
C ASP A 22 11.53 8.54 5.81
N LEU A 23 12.41 9.53 6.00
CA LEU A 23 12.22 10.90 5.49
C LEU A 23 12.22 11.00 3.95
N LYS A 24 12.63 9.95 3.24
CA LYS A 24 12.64 9.87 1.78
C LYS A 24 11.44 9.07 1.24
N GLY A 25 10.54 8.60 2.12
CA GLY A 25 9.39 7.78 1.73
C GLY A 25 9.75 6.32 1.43
N VAL A 26 10.92 5.84 1.90
CA VAL A 26 11.31 4.42 1.78
C VAL A 26 10.68 3.63 2.92
N ILE A 27 9.99 2.54 2.61
CA ILE A 27 9.26 1.72 3.59
C ILE A 27 10.25 1.03 4.53
N GLN A 28 10.07 1.23 5.84
CA GLN A 28 10.84 0.60 6.91
C GLN A 28 10.09 -0.56 7.57
N ASN A 29 8.77 -0.45 7.70
CA ASN A 29 7.95 -1.48 8.32
C ASN A 29 6.53 -1.50 7.72
N THR A 30 5.90 -2.66 7.75
CA THR A 30 4.51 -2.90 7.33
C THR A 30 3.82 -3.81 8.34
N ASN A 31 2.50 -3.74 8.44
CA ASN A 31 1.73 -4.74 9.18
C ASN A 31 1.18 -5.84 8.26
N ARG A 32 0.62 -6.89 8.85
CA ARG A 32 0.06 -8.04 8.11
C ARG A 32 -1.03 -7.63 7.13
N THR A 33 -1.89 -6.68 7.51
CA THR A 33 -2.96 -6.16 6.65
C THR A 33 -2.39 -5.50 5.41
N PHE A 34 -1.34 -4.68 5.56
CA PHE A 34 -0.63 -4.07 4.44
C PHE A 34 0.00 -5.10 3.51
N ASP A 35 0.71 -6.09 4.07
CA ASP A 35 1.33 -7.17 3.28
C ASP A 35 0.27 -7.94 2.47
N THR A 36 -0.91 -8.18 3.05
CA THR A 36 -2.01 -8.90 2.39
C THR A 36 -2.67 -8.11 1.26
N LEU A 37 -2.81 -6.79 1.44
CA LEU A 37 -3.60 -5.95 0.53
C LEU A 37 -2.77 -5.22 -0.53
N SER A 38 -1.48 -4.98 -0.26
CA SER A 38 -0.57 -4.25 -1.16
C SER A 38 -0.23 -5.00 -2.46
N ARG A 39 -0.58 -6.30 -2.55
CA ARG A 39 -0.27 -7.21 -3.67
C ARG A 39 1.23 -7.48 -3.85
N TYR A 40 2.05 -7.11 -2.88
CA TYR A 40 3.48 -7.38 -2.86
C TYR A 40 3.85 -8.15 -1.60
N SER A 41 4.91 -8.97 -1.70
CA SER A 41 5.46 -9.61 -0.51
C SER A 41 6.17 -8.58 0.36
N ARG A 42 6.25 -8.85 1.66
CA ARG A 42 6.95 -8.00 2.62
C ARG A 42 8.38 -7.72 2.19
N GLU A 43 9.09 -8.72 1.68
CA GLU A 43 10.49 -8.61 1.23
C GLU A 43 10.64 -7.62 0.07
N ARG A 44 9.60 -7.48 -0.76
CA ARG A 44 9.56 -6.52 -1.87
C ARG A 44 9.16 -5.13 -1.41
N LEU A 45 8.45 -5.02 -0.28
CA LEU A 45 8.00 -3.75 0.29
C LEU A 45 9.10 -3.08 1.11
N ILE A 46 9.78 -3.82 1.99
CA ILE A 46 10.83 -3.25 2.84
C ILE A 46 11.98 -2.73 1.96
N GLY A 47 12.33 -1.45 2.13
CA GLY A 47 13.34 -0.78 1.32
C GLY A 47 12.84 -0.26 -0.04
N ALA A 48 11.59 -0.51 -0.41
CA ALA A 48 10.99 0.07 -1.61
C ALA A 48 10.43 1.48 -1.33
N PRO A 49 10.37 2.36 -2.34
CA PRO A 49 9.65 3.61 -2.23
C PRO A 49 8.15 3.36 -2.05
N HIS A 50 7.50 4.12 -1.17
CA HIS A 50 6.08 3.93 -0.84
C HIS A 50 5.14 4.11 -2.04
N ASN A 51 5.58 4.81 -3.09
CA ASN A 51 4.82 4.96 -4.34
C ASN A 51 4.62 3.63 -5.13
N ILE A 52 5.26 2.53 -4.74
CA ILE A 52 5.08 1.22 -5.36
C ILE A 52 3.64 0.68 -5.23
N ILE A 53 2.93 1.08 -4.17
CA ILE A 53 1.52 0.72 -3.92
C ILE A 53 0.51 1.71 -4.51
N ARG A 54 0.97 2.68 -5.34
CA ARG A 54 0.12 3.68 -5.98
C ARG A 54 -0.93 3.02 -6.89
N HIS A 55 -2.18 3.43 -6.75
CA HIS A 55 -3.23 3.06 -7.70
C HIS A 55 -2.95 3.65 -9.09
N LEU A 56 -3.22 2.92 -10.17
CA LEU A 56 -3.00 3.40 -11.55
C LEU A 56 -3.72 4.72 -11.83
N ASP A 57 -4.92 4.86 -11.28
CA ASP A 57 -5.75 6.07 -11.39
C ASP A 57 -5.25 7.24 -10.54
N MET A 58 -4.29 7.05 -9.62
CA MET A 58 -3.66 8.15 -8.90
C MET A 58 -2.51 8.74 -9.75
N PRO A 59 -2.59 9.99 -10.24
CA PRO A 59 -1.53 10.58 -11.05
C PRO A 59 -0.20 10.66 -10.26
N ALA A 60 0.92 10.36 -10.92
CA ALA A 60 2.23 10.32 -10.26
C ALA A 60 2.67 11.67 -9.65
N GLY A 61 2.10 12.80 -10.11
CA GLY A 61 2.40 14.14 -9.60
C GLY A 61 1.88 14.40 -8.17
N LEU A 62 0.90 13.62 -7.69
CA LEU A 62 0.29 13.86 -6.38
C LEU A 62 1.23 13.52 -5.21
N PHE A 63 2.12 12.54 -5.39
CA PHE A 63 3.14 12.18 -4.40
C PHE A 63 4.33 13.16 -4.32
N ARG A 64 4.40 14.14 -5.23
CA ARG A 64 5.50 15.12 -5.27
C ARG A 64 5.20 16.40 -4.46
N LEU A 65 4.01 16.47 -3.87
CA LEU A 65 3.46 17.63 -3.16
C LEU A 65 3.44 17.46 -1.63
N ILE A 66 3.97 16.35 -1.10
CA ILE A 66 4.05 16.01 0.32
C ILE A 66 5.51 15.85 0.73
#